data_AF-A0A1F6SRS3-F1
#
_entry.id   AF-A0A1F6SRS3-F1
#
_cell.length_a   1.000
_cell.length_b   1.000
_cell.length_c   1.000
_cell.angle_alpha   90.00
_cell.angle_beta   90.00
_cell.angle_gamma   90.00
#
_symmetry.space_group_name_H-M   'P 1'
#
loop_
_entity.id
_entity.type
_entity.pdbx_description
1 polymer ?
#
loop_
_entity_poly.entity_id
_entity_poly.type
_entity_poly.pdbx_seq_one_letter_code
_entity_poly.pdbx_strand_id
1 'polypeptide(L)'
;MEQNQEPKNQVFSEDIQDEESEQEGFKSWLQENLRIVISVLIVVLIAGGIYSYSNRSVEVAQDSSTGTEKIFTEDSDGKQIAATETEKADDTDKSGQKQDTQDKTADTTKDTPSEKASPEATSQETENSFVETAVQGDGTTKMARRAAANYLEKNPDSGLTAEHKIYVEDYMRKRVQSGNVKVGTSVEFSKSLIQEAIAKSKTLNDSQLKNLHQYAARVPSLS
;
A
#
# COMPACT_ATOMS: atom_id res chain seq x y z
N MET A 1 -1.46 35.01 -60.22
CA MET A 1 -1.56 33.77 -61.03
C MET A 1 -0.36 32.87 -60.69
N GLU A 2 -0.18 32.31 -59.48
CA GLU A 2 -1.11 31.85 -58.42
C GLU A 2 -1.75 30.49 -58.71
N GLN A 3 -1.91 29.70 -57.63
CA GLN A 3 -2.54 28.37 -57.56
C GLN A 3 -1.67 27.21 -58.13
N ASN A 4 -1.60 26.01 -57.53
CA ASN A 4 -2.14 25.58 -56.23
C ASN A 4 -1.23 24.54 -55.53
N GLN A 5 -1.44 24.34 -54.22
CA GLN A 5 -0.90 23.20 -53.46
C GLN A 5 -1.93 22.07 -53.37
N GLU A 6 -1.54 20.81 -53.57
CA GLU A 6 -2.13 19.63 -52.90
C GLU A 6 -1.17 18.43 -52.92
N PRO A 7 -0.62 17.99 -51.78
CA PRO A 7 -0.15 16.63 -51.58
C PRO A 7 -1.23 15.82 -50.83
N LYS A 8 -1.95 14.93 -51.53
CA LYS A 8 -2.99 14.08 -50.92
C LYS A 8 -2.49 12.69 -50.54
N ASN A 9 -3.02 12.20 -49.43
CA ASN A 9 -2.95 10.82 -48.94
C ASN A 9 -1.53 10.26 -48.73
N GLN A 10 -0.89 10.66 -47.62
CA GLN A 10 -0.27 9.63 -46.80
C GLN A 10 -1.40 8.79 -46.19
N VAL A 11 -1.28 7.46 -46.25
CA VAL A 11 -2.26 6.55 -45.65
C VAL A 11 -2.03 6.56 -44.14
N PHE A 12 -3.08 6.89 -43.39
CA PHE A 12 -3.12 6.72 -41.94
C PHE A 12 -3.17 5.22 -41.65
N SER A 13 -2.01 4.64 -41.34
CA SER A 13 -1.92 3.29 -40.78
C SER A 13 -2.26 3.38 -39.30
N GLU A 14 -3.26 2.60 -38.86
CA GLU A 14 -3.69 2.57 -37.47
C GLU A 14 -2.63 1.92 -36.57
N ASP A 15 -2.20 2.63 -35.52
CA ASP A 15 -1.43 2.03 -34.42
C ASP A 15 -2.34 1.08 -33.64
N ILE A 16 -2.05 -0.22 -33.72
CA ILE A 16 -2.64 -1.26 -32.88
C ILE A 16 -1.48 -2.13 -32.36
N GLN A 17 -0.77 -1.63 -31.34
CA GLN A 17 0.36 -2.32 -30.68
C GLN A 17 0.38 -2.16 -29.13
N ASP A 18 -0.80 -2.07 -28.50
CA ASP A 18 -0.93 -1.91 -27.03
C ASP A 18 -1.35 -3.20 -26.28
N GLU A 19 -1.52 -4.34 -26.96
CA GLU A 19 -2.07 -5.59 -26.36
C GLU A 19 -1.02 -6.65 -25.93
N GLU A 20 0.21 -6.60 -26.45
CA GLU A 20 1.20 -7.68 -26.21
C GLU A 20 2.13 -7.42 -25.01
N SER A 21 2.38 -6.15 -24.65
CA SER A 21 3.39 -5.75 -23.66
C SER A 21 3.03 -6.11 -22.21
N GLU A 22 1.76 -5.98 -21.82
CA GLU A 22 1.31 -6.29 -20.46
C GLU A 22 1.42 -7.78 -20.13
N GLN A 23 1.25 -8.64 -21.13
CA GLN A 23 1.27 -10.09 -20.92
C GLN A 23 2.65 -10.63 -20.55
N GLU A 24 3.73 -10.05 -21.08
CA GLU A 24 5.09 -10.53 -20.77
C GLU A 24 5.49 -10.17 -19.34
N GLY A 25 5.22 -8.94 -18.91
CA GLY A 25 5.44 -8.50 -17.53
C GLY A 25 4.66 -9.35 -16.51
N PHE A 26 3.39 -9.63 -16.80
CA PHE A 26 2.58 -10.50 -15.95
C PHE A 26 3.10 -11.95 -15.90
N LYS A 27 3.57 -12.50 -17.03
CA LYS A 27 4.14 -13.86 -17.08
C LYS A 27 5.44 -13.98 -16.28
N SER A 28 6.32 -12.98 -16.30
CA SER A 28 7.53 -12.97 -15.44
C SER A 28 7.17 -12.88 -13.96
N TRP A 29 6.32 -11.91 -13.60
CA TRP A 29 5.86 -11.70 -12.23
C TRP A 29 5.18 -12.95 -11.64
N LEU A 30 4.34 -13.65 -12.42
CA LEU A 30 3.71 -14.91 -12.01
C LEU A 30 4.72 -16.05 -11.76
N GLN A 31 5.80 -16.13 -12.54
CA GLN A 31 6.83 -17.16 -12.35
C GLN A 31 7.68 -16.88 -11.10
N GLU A 32 8.10 -15.63 -10.92
CA GLU A 32 8.87 -15.17 -9.76
C GLU A 32 8.07 -15.32 -8.46
N ASN A 33 6.78 -14.97 -8.47
CA ASN A 33 5.91 -14.92 -7.29
C ASN A 33 4.96 -16.13 -7.19
N LEU A 34 5.22 -17.23 -7.91
CA LEU A 34 4.35 -18.40 -8.02
C LEU A 34 3.88 -18.95 -6.66
N ARG A 35 4.74 -18.87 -5.62
CA ARG A 35 4.39 -19.29 -4.24
C ARG A 35 3.32 -18.41 -3.60
N ILE A 36 3.37 -17.09 -3.81
CA ILE A 36 2.35 -16.14 -3.33
C ILE A 36 1.04 -16.38 -4.10
N VAL A 37 1.13 -16.51 -5.42
CA VAL A 37 -0.04 -16.73 -6.30
C VAL A 37 -0.79 -18.01 -5.93
N ILE A 38 -0.07 -19.12 -5.72
CA ILE A 38 -0.66 -20.40 -5.28
C ILE A 38 -1.33 -20.26 -3.90
N SER A 39 -0.69 -19.55 -2.96
CA SER A 39 -1.25 -19.32 -1.62
C SER A 39 -2.59 -18.57 -1.68
N VAL A 40 -2.63 -17.46 -2.43
CA VAL A 40 -3.86 -16.67 -2.64
C VAL A 40 -4.94 -17.50 -3.34
N LEU A 41 -4.58 -18.26 -4.38
CA LEU A 41 -5.51 -19.12 -5.12
C LEU A 41 -6.15 -20.19 -4.22
N ILE A 42 -5.39 -20.79 -3.30
CA ILE A 42 -5.92 -21.77 -2.33
C ILE A 42 -6.93 -21.10 -1.38
N VAL A 43 -6.63 -19.90 -0.86
CA VAL A 43 -7.58 -19.15 0.00
C VAL A 43 -8.85 -18.79 -0.77
N VAL A 44 -8.73 -18.37 -2.02
CA VAL A 44 -9.88 -18.09 -2.91
C VAL A 44 -10.69 -19.36 -3.21
N LEU A 45 -10.05 -20.53 -3.37
CA LEU A 45 -10.76 -21.81 -3.51
C LEU A 45 -11.48 -22.24 -2.24
N ILE A 46 -10.94 -21.98 -1.05
CA ILE A 46 -11.62 -22.29 0.23
C ILE A 46 -12.81 -21.35 0.42
N ALA A 47 -12.62 -20.04 0.27
CA ALA A 47 -13.71 -19.06 0.40
C ALA A 47 -14.79 -19.26 -0.68
N GLY A 48 -14.37 -19.47 -1.93
CA GLY A 48 -15.24 -19.79 -3.05
C GLY A 48 -15.94 -21.14 -2.92
N GLY A 49 -15.29 -22.13 -2.28
CA GLY A 49 -15.88 -23.42 -1.94
C GLY A 49 -16.99 -23.30 -0.90
N ILE A 50 -16.76 -22.56 0.19
CA ILE A 50 -17.78 -22.24 1.21
C ILE A 50 -18.94 -21.47 0.58
N TYR A 51 -18.64 -20.47 -0.25
CA TYR A 51 -19.65 -19.69 -0.97
C TYR A 51 -20.46 -20.54 -1.96
N SER A 52 -19.80 -21.43 -2.72
CA SER A 52 -20.45 -22.36 -3.64
C SER A 52 -21.34 -23.37 -2.91
N TYR A 53 -20.91 -23.84 -1.73
CA TYR A 53 -21.71 -24.72 -0.88
C TYR A 53 -22.96 -24.01 -0.30
N SER A 54 -22.91 -22.68 -0.12
CA SER A 54 -24.02 -21.89 0.43
C SER A 54 -25.32 -21.94 -0.39
N ASN A 55 -25.29 -22.39 -1.65
CA ASN A 55 -26.50 -22.62 -2.46
C ASN A 55 -27.06 -24.06 -2.37
N ARG A 56 -26.54 -24.89 -1.47
CA ARG A 56 -27.22 -26.12 -1.00
C ARG A 56 -27.29 -26.14 0.52
N SER A 57 -28.50 -26.05 1.04
CA SER A 57 -28.78 -26.23 2.46
C SER A 57 -28.43 -27.66 2.91
N VAL A 58 -27.39 -27.75 3.74
CA VAL A 58 -27.09 -28.77 4.75
C VAL A 58 -27.77 -30.14 4.61
N GLU A 59 -26.96 -31.19 4.48
CA GLU A 59 -27.25 -32.46 5.15
C GLU A 59 -25.94 -33.02 5.74
N VAL A 60 -25.92 -33.25 7.05
CA VAL A 60 -24.75 -33.81 7.75
C VAL A 60 -24.88 -35.33 7.77
N ALA A 61 -24.06 -36.01 6.97
CA ALA A 61 -24.01 -37.46 6.90
C ALA A 61 -22.60 -37.99 7.23
N GLN A 62 -22.41 -38.35 8.49
CA GLN A 62 -21.52 -39.45 8.89
C GLN A 62 -22.12 -40.76 8.31
N ASP A 63 -21.40 -41.77 7.83
CA ASP A 63 -20.02 -42.23 8.07
C ASP A 63 -19.41 -42.88 6.80
N SER A 64 -18.09 -43.03 6.72
CA SER A 64 -17.42 -44.24 6.16
C SER A 64 -15.88 -44.16 6.07
N SER A 65 -15.23 -45.12 6.74
CA SER A 65 -14.01 -45.83 6.28
C SER A 65 -12.66 -45.07 6.20
N THR A 66 -12.00 -44.91 7.35
CA THR A 66 -10.63 -45.43 7.55
C THR A 66 -10.53 -45.93 8.99
N GLY A 67 -9.94 -47.11 9.23
CA GLY A 67 -10.32 -47.95 10.37
C GLY A 67 -9.40 -47.94 11.61
N THR A 68 -9.98 -48.51 12.67
CA THR A 68 -9.30 -49.27 13.74
C THR A 68 -8.66 -48.50 14.92
N GLU A 69 -9.38 -48.52 16.06
CA GLU A 69 -8.91 -48.35 17.46
C GLU A 69 -8.44 -46.91 17.87
N LYS A 70 -8.65 -46.40 19.10
CA LYS A 70 -9.27 -46.86 20.39
C LYS A 70 -9.59 -45.61 21.27
N ILE A 71 -10.24 -45.61 22.45
CA ILE A 71 -10.59 -46.67 23.40
C ILE A 71 -12.01 -46.57 24.04
N PHE A 72 -12.21 -45.84 25.15
CA PHE A 72 -13.31 -45.96 26.16
C PHE A 72 -13.77 -44.55 26.65
N THR A 73 -15.08 -44.27 26.83
CA THR A 73 -15.89 -44.20 28.10
C THR A 73 -15.41 -43.17 29.16
N GLU A 74 -16.22 -42.58 30.06
CA GLU A 74 -17.66 -42.58 30.41
C GLU A 74 -18.18 -41.11 30.38
N ASP A 75 -19.44 -40.72 30.12
CA ASP A 75 -20.78 -41.09 30.67
C ASP A 75 -21.23 -40.23 31.91
N SER A 76 -22.55 -40.11 32.10
CA SER A 76 -23.34 -39.56 33.24
C SER A 76 -23.68 -38.05 33.36
N ASP A 77 -25.00 -37.82 33.40
CA ASP A 77 -25.75 -36.58 33.63
C ASP A 77 -25.69 -35.95 35.06
N GLY A 78 -26.00 -34.65 35.11
CA GLY A 78 -26.86 -34.05 36.14
C GLY A 78 -26.36 -32.74 36.79
N LYS A 79 -27.18 -31.86 37.39
CA LYS A 79 -28.64 -31.55 37.39
C LYS A 79 -28.87 -30.54 38.54
N GLN A 80 -29.23 -29.27 38.23
CA GLN A 80 -29.77 -28.25 39.20
C GLN A 80 -28.77 -27.87 40.33
N ILE A 81 -28.93 -26.89 41.26
CA ILE A 81 -29.96 -25.96 41.81
C ILE A 81 -29.25 -24.62 42.23
N ALA A 82 -29.86 -23.54 42.75
CA ALA A 82 -31.10 -22.76 42.49
C ALA A 82 -31.13 -21.48 43.40
N ALA A 83 -31.97 -20.49 43.09
CA ALA A 83 -32.25 -19.21 43.83
C ALA A 83 -31.12 -18.15 43.89
N THR A 84 -31.29 -16.81 43.94
CA THR A 84 -32.42 -15.82 44.04
C THR A 84 -32.47 -15.02 45.37
N GLU A 85 -32.95 -13.76 45.28
CA GLU A 85 -33.18 -12.70 46.28
C GLU A 85 -32.06 -11.62 46.37
N THR A 86 -32.23 -10.29 46.22
CA THR A 86 -33.34 -9.31 45.96
C THR A 86 -33.64 -8.35 47.13
N GLU A 87 -33.23 -7.09 46.99
CA GLU A 87 -33.80 -5.82 47.53
C GLU A 87 -32.88 -4.67 47.01
N LYS A 88 -33.28 -3.50 46.48
CA LYS A 88 -34.46 -2.60 46.59
C LYS A 88 -34.68 -2.04 47.99
N ALA A 89 -35.07 -0.78 48.22
CA ALA A 89 -35.69 0.25 47.38
C ALA A 89 -35.33 1.65 47.98
N ASP A 90 -35.53 2.83 47.40
CA ASP A 90 -36.02 3.34 46.10
C ASP A 90 -35.75 4.91 46.12
N ASP A 91 -35.62 5.64 44.99
CA ASP A 91 -36.54 6.76 44.57
C ASP A 91 -36.37 8.15 45.29
N THR A 92 -36.54 9.36 44.71
CA THR A 92 -36.48 9.95 43.33
C THR A 92 -36.04 11.45 43.48
N ASP A 93 -36.42 12.58 42.85
CA ASP A 93 -37.40 13.06 41.84
C ASP A 93 -36.94 14.42 41.22
N LYS A 94 -37.32 14.69 39.95
CA LYS A 94 -37.46 16.01 39.24
C LYS A 94 -36.27 17.02 39.22
N SER A 95 -36.04 17.84 38.18
CA SER A 95 -36.84 18.23 36.98
C SER A 95 -35.93 18.86 35.91
N GLY A 96 -36.28 18.82 34.62
CA GLY A 96 -35.59 19.63 33.58
C GLY A 96 -35.68 19.15 32.12
N GLN A 97 -36.74 19.56 31.40
CA GLN A 97 -36.78 19.61 29.92
C GLN A 97 -35.91 20.79 29.41
N LYS A 98 -35.35 20.92 28.20
CA LYS A 98 -35.35 20.22 26.87
C LYS A 98 -34.25 20.91 25.99
N GLN A 99 -33.82 20.52 24.78
CA GLN A 99 -33.77 19.27 23.98
C GLN A 99 -33.07 19.57 22.63
N ASP A 100 -32.40 18.58 22.02
CA ASP A 100 -31.73 18.59 20.68
C ASP A 100 -30.57 19.61 20.52
N THR A 101 -29.51 19.36 19.73
CA THR A 101 -29.33 18.36 18.64
C THR A 101 -28.01 17.58 18.77
N GLN A 102 -27.92 16.45 18.06
CA GLN A 102 -26.69 15.65 17.78
C GLN A 102 -25.59 16.48 17.04
N ASP A 103 -24.33 16.03 16.90
CA ASP A 103 -23.80 14.67 17.01
C ASP A 103 -22.34 14.58 17.54
N LYS A 104 -21.99 13.40 18.06
CA LYS A 104 -20.67 12.81 18.38
C LYS A 104 -19.47 13.70 18.77
N THR A 105 -19.22 13.70 20.09
CA THR A 105 -17.87 13.45 20.67
C THR A 105 -17.20 12.22 20.03
N ALA A 106 -15.87 12.21 19.84
CA ALA A 106 -14.82 11.79 20.80
C ALA A 106 -15.03 10.34 21.34
N ASP A 107 -14.00 9.50 21.51
CA ASP A 107 -12.73 9.82 22.16
C ASP A 107 -11.53 8.92 21.75
N THR A 108 -10.33 9.41 22.07
CA THR A 108 -9.04 8.74 22.33
C THR A 108 -8.86 7.24 22.03
N THR A 109 -7.83 6.93 21.22
CA THR A 109 -6.85 5.89 21.59
C THR A 109 -5.47 6.52 21.70
N LYS A 110 -4.97 6.58 22.94
CA LYS A 110 -3.62 7.00 23.31
C LYS A 110 -2.75 5.75 23.32
N ASP A 111 -1.72 5.70 22.49
CA ASP A 111 -0.62 4.76 22.71
C ASP A 111 0.74 5.40 22.46
N THR A 112 1.74 4.97 23.23
CA THR A 112 3.09 5.53 23.21
C THR A 112 4.12 4.53 23.74
N PRO A 113 4.83 3.84 22.84
CA PRO A 113 6.17 3.34 23.12
C PRO A 113 7.17 4.50 23.03
N SER A 114 7.66 4.98 24.18
CA SER A 114 8.76 5.95 24.21
C SER A 114 10.11 5.25 24.02
N GLU A 115 10.38 4.74 22.82
CA GLU A 115 11.67 4.10 22.50
C GLU A 115 12.66 5.09 21.86
N LYS A 116 13.52 5.62 22.74
CA LYS A 116 14.86 6.19 22.50
C LYS A 116 15.28 6.37 21.03
N ALA A 117 14.92 7.51 20.44
CA ALA A 117 15.16 7.82 19.03
C ALA A 117 16.63 7.72 18.60
N SER A 118 16.97 6.65 17.89
CA SER A 118 18.05 6.62 16.90
C SER A 118 17.62 7.41 15.65
N PRO A 119 18.52 8.03 14.87
CA PRO A 119 18.16 8.75 13.63
C PRO A 119 17.57 7.88 12.50
N GLU A 120 17.42 6.57 12.70
CA GLU A 120 16.93 5.61 11.71
C GLU A 120 15.40 5.67 11.47
N ALA A 121 14.62 6.14 12.45
CA ALA A 121 13.15 6.10 12.40
C ALA A 121 12.47 7.18 11.51
N THR A 122 13.14 7.65 10.45
CA THR A 122 12.62 8.72 9.56
C THR A 122 11.88 8.20 8.33
N SER A 123 12.06 6.92 8.00
CA SER A 123 11.50 6.26 6.82
C SER A 123 10.73 5.00 7.24
N GLN A 124 9.53 4.80 6.72
CA GLN A 124 8.74 3.58 6.91
C GLN A 124 8.30 3.04 5.54
N GLU A 125 8.53 1.76 5.25
CA GLU A 125 8.08 1.13 4.02
C GLU A 125 6.76 0.38 4.24
N THR A 126 5.80 0.63 3.37
CA THR A 126 4.54 -0.12 3.27
C THR A 126 4.65 -1.15 2.13
N GLU A 127 3.61 -1.95 1.88
CA GLU A 127 3.54 -2.80 0.69
C GLU A 127 3.80 -2.01 -0.61
N ASN A 128 3.17 -0.84 -0.76
CA ASN A 128 3.08 -0.10 -2.03
C ASN A 128 3.80 1.26 -2.04
N SER A 129 4.37 1.72 -0.92
CA SER A 129 4.92 3.07 -0.77
C SER A 129 6.02 3.18 0.31
N PHE A 130 6.68 4.33 0.35
CA PHE A 130 7.53 4.78 1.45
C PHE A 130 6.92 6.02 2.10
N VAL A 131 6.70 5.98 3.40
CA VAL A 131 6.24 7.09 4.22
C VAL A 131 7.46 7.74 4.88
N GLU A 132 7.72 8.97 4.49
CA GLU A 132 8.90 9.73 4.87
C GLU A 132 8.52 10.85 5.84
N THR A 133 9.02 10.79 7.07
CA THR A 133 8.74 11.80 8.09
C THR A 133 9.86 12.84 8.12
N ALA A 134 9.48 14.12 7.99
CA ALA A 134 10.40 15.24 7.97
C ALA A 134 11.04 15.49 9.35
N VAL A 135 12.37 15.53 9.41
CA VAL A 135 13.12 16.00 10.59
C VAL A 135 13.58 17.45 10.45
N GLN A 136 14.35 17.96 11.42
CA GLN A 136 14.80 19.36 11.41
C GLN A 136 15.67 19.66 10.17
N GLY A 137 15.23 20.66 9.39
CA GLY A 137 15.91 21.04 8.15
C GLY A 137 15.58 20.14 6.96
N ASP A 138 14.58 19.28 7.05
CA ASP A 138 14.01 18.60 5.89
C ASP A 138 13.03 19.48 5.11
N GLY A 139 12.93 19.16 3.83
CA GLY A 139 11.86 19.53 2.92
C GLY A 139 11.64 18.37 1.96
N THR A 140 10.55 18.39 1.19
CA THR A 140 10.15 17.23 0.36
C THR A 140 11.19 16.78 -0.65
N THR A 141 12.13 17.65 -1.04
CA THR A 141 13.36 17.31 -1.76
C THR A 141 14.18 16.21 -1.08
N LYS A 142 14.45 16.32 0.23
CA LYS A 142 15.24 15.32 0.98
C LYS A 142 14.44 14.05 1.27
N MET A 143 13.14 14.18 1.50
CA MET A 143 12.26 13.04 1.74
C MET A 143 12.10 12.20 0.46
N ALA A 144 11.90 12.84 -0.69
CA ALA A 144 11.92 12.17 -1.99
C ALA A 144 13.25 11.45 -2.25
N ARG A 145 14.38 12.06 -1.86
CA ARG A 145 15.71 11.43 -1.93
C ARG A 145 15.82 10.17 -1.07
N ARG A 146 15.32 10.19 0.18
CA ARG A 146 15.33 9.00 1.06
C ARG A 146 14.43 7.90 0.50
N ALA A 147 13.20 8.21 0.09
CA ALA A 147 12.31 7.23 -0.55
C ALA A 147 12.93 6.60 -1.81
N ALA A 148 13.59 7.41 -2.65
CA ALA A 148 14.31 6.91 -3.83
C ALA A 148 15.54 6.04 -3.46
N ALA A 149 16.30 6.42 -2.42
CA ALA A 149 17.42 5.62 -1.92
C ALA A 149 16.95 4.26 -1.37
N ASN A 150 15.95 4.26 -0.47
CA ASN A 150 15.37 3.05 0.11
C ASN A 150 14.82 2.10 -0.98
N TYR A 151 14.26 2.63 -2.08
CA TYR A 151 13.85 1.84 -3.23
C TYR A 151 15.05 1.23 -3.97
N LEU A 152 16.10 2.01 -4.22
CA LEU A 152 17.29 1.58 -4.98
C LEU A 152 18.22 0.64 -4.19
N GLU A 153 18.19 0.66 -2.85
CA GLU A 153 18.85 -0.35 -2.01
C GLU A 153 18.28 -1.76 -2.25
N LYS A 154 16.98 -1.85 -2.57
CA LYS A 154 16.30 -3.11 -2.93
C LYS A 154 16.30 -3.40 -4.43
N ASN A 155 16.37 -2.35 -5.25
CA ASN A 155 16.30 -2.41 -6.71
C ASN A 155 17.52 -1.70 -7.34
N PRO A 156 18.74 -2.24 -7.18
CA PRO A 156 19.95 -1.57 -7.61
C PRO A 156 20.03 -1.45 -9.13
N ASP A 157 20.18 -0.23 -9.64
CA ASP A 157 20.19 0.11 -11.06
C ASP A 157 21.48 0.85 -11.43
N SER A 158 22.43 0.13 -12.03
CA SER A 158 23.73 0.67 -12.45
C SER A 158 23.65 1.68 -13.61
N GLY A 159 22.48 1.84 -14.23
CA GLY A 159 22.23 2.89 -15.22
C GLY A 159 21.89 4.27 -14.61
N LEU A 160 21.66 4.36 -13.30
CA LEU A 160 21.29 5.63 -12.65
C LEU A 160 22.53 6.40 -12.17
N THR A 161 23.00 7.33 -12.99
CA THR A 161 23.99 8.34 -12.59
C THR A 161 23.41 9.31 -11.55
N ALA A 162 24.26 10.14 -10.94
CA ALA A 162 23.80 11.18 -10.01
C ALA A 162 22.80 12.16 -10.66
N GLU A 163 22.95 12.46 -11.96
CA GLU A 163 22.00 13.26 -12.75
C GLU A 163 20.63 12.57 -12.86
N HIS A 164 20.59 11.27 -13.14
CA HIS A 164 19.33 10.51 -13.15
C HIS A 164 18.66 10.54 -11.76
N LYS A 165 19.43 10.37 -10.67
CA LYS A 165 18.92 10.44 -9.28
C LYS A 165 18.37 11.83 -8.93
N ILE A 166 19.01 12.92 -9.38
CA ILE A 166 18.50 14.29 -9.23
C ILE A 166 17.19 14.50 -10.00
N TYR A 167 17.04 13.92 -11.19
CA TYR A 167 15.77 13.95 -11.92
C TYR A 167 14.67 13.24 -11.13
N VAL A 168 14.94 12.03 -10.63
CA VAL A 168 13.99 11.23 -9.84
C VAL A 168 13.48 12.01 -8.62
N GLU A 169 14.39 12.61 -7.86
CA GLU A 169 14.09 13.49 -6.72
C GLU A 169 13.15 14.65 -7.09
N ASP A 170 13.47 15.38 -8.16
CA ASP A 170 12.68 16.52 -8.61
C ASP A 170 11.31 16.11 -9.18
N TYR A 171 11.24 14.98 -9.88
CA TYR A 171 10.05 14.40 -10.47
C TYR A 171 9.02 13.97 -9.41
N MET A 172 9.51 13.29 -8.35
CA MET A 172 8.73 12.89 -7.19
C MET A 172 8.25 14.11 -6.40
N ARG A 173 9.16 15.05 -6.09
CA ARG A 173 8.83 16.29 -5.34
C ARG A 173 7.74 17.13 -6.03
N LYS A 174 7.68 17.12 -7.36
CA LYS A 174 6.67 17.83 -8.15
C LYS A 174 5.30 17.13 -8.21
N ARG A 175 5.23 15.83 -7.88
CA ARG A 175 3.99 15.03 -7.96
C ARG A 175 3.33 14.81 -6.62
N VAL A 176 4.09 14.70 -5.53
CA VAL A 176 3.50 14.54 -4.20
C VAL A 176 3.04 15.89 -3.64
N GLN A 177 1.72 16.04 -3.46
CA GLN A 177 1.11 17.24 -2.90
C GLN A 177 1.67 17.49 -1.49
N SER A 178 2.49 18.53 -1.37
CA SER A 178 3.19 18.86 -0.14
C SER A 178 3.25 20.37 0.02
N GLY A 179 2.65 20.87 1.11
CA GLY A 179 2.69 22.28 1.46
C GLY A 179 3.98 22.64 2.21
N ASN A 180 3.87 23.61 3.12
CA ASN A 180 4.98 24.00 4.00
C ASN A 180 5.36 22.85 4.95
N VAL A 181 6.41 22.10 4.60
CA VAL A 181 6.95 21.02 5.42
C VAL A 181 7.41 21.54 6.78
N LYS A 182 7.01 20.85 7.84
CA LYS A 182 7.43 21.07 9.23
C LYS A 182 7.98 19.76 9.80
N VAL A 183 8.73 19.83 10.90
CA VAL A 183 9.15 18.63 11.63
C VAL A 183 7.92 17.80 12.01
N GLY A 184 7.96 16.49 11.77
CA GLY A 184 6.81 15.59 11.95
C GLY A 184 5.82 15.54 10.78
N THR A 185 6.06 16.27 9.68
CA THR A 185 5.26 16.11 8.45
C THR A 185 5.64 14.81 7.76
N SER A 186 4.75 13.83 7.75
CA SER A 186 4.90 12.61 6.95
C SER A 186 4.39 12.83 5.53
N VAL A 187 5.11 12.30 4.54
CA VAL A 187 4.79 12.38 3.11
C VAL A 187 4.99 11.01 2.47
N GLU A 188 4.01 10.56 1.69
CA GLU A 188 4.02 9.25 1.06
C GLU A 188 4.54 9.32 -0.39
N PHE A 189 5.42 8.39 -0.76
CA PHE A 189 5.94 8.20 -2.10
C PHE A 189 5.63 6.77 -2.56
N SER A 190 4.72 6.61 -3.52
CA SER A 190 4.39 5.26 -4.04
C SER A 190 5.56 4.65 -4.82
N LYS A 191 5.70 3.33 -4.74
CA LYS A 191 6.71 2.57 -5.51
C LYS A 191 6.52 2.74 -7.01
N SER A 192 5.27 2.85 -7.47
CA SER A 192 4.91 3.20 -8.84
C SER A 192 5.40 4.58 -9.29
N LEU A 193 5.32 5.61 -8.43
CA LEU A 193 5.85 6.95 -8.73
C LEU A 193 7.38 6.95 -8.81
N ILE A 194 8.05 6.16 -7.98
CA ILE A 194 9.52 6.01 -8.03
C ILE A 194 9.93 5.30 -9.32
N GLN A 195 9.21 4.24 -9.71
CA GLN A 195 9.41 3.53 -10.98
C GLN A 195 9.16 4.43 -12.20
N GLU A 196 8.07 5.20 -12.20
CA GLU A 196 7.76 6.21 -13.25
C GLU A 196 8.90 7.23 -13.36
N ALA A 197 9.36 7.77 -12.23
CA ALA A 197 10.45 8.74 -12.17
C ALA A 197 11.77 8.15 -12.71
N ILE A 198 12.10 6.92 -12.35
CA ILE A 198 13.28 6.18 -12.84
C ILE A 198 13.18 5.96 -14.36
N ALA A 199 12.04 5.47 -14.85
CA ALA A 199 11.81 5.25 -16.27
C ALA A 199 11.94 6.55 -17.08
N LYS A 200 11.35 7.65 -16.62
CA LYS A 200 11.51 8.97 -17.25
C LYS A 200 12.95 9.49 -17.16
N SER A 201 13.68 9.24 -16.07
CA SER A 201 15.09 9.67 -15.95
C SER A 201 15.99 9.05 -17.02
N LYS A 202 15.71 7.80 -17.44
CA LYS A 202 16.44 7.11 -18.52
C LYS A 202 16.11 7.62 -19.93
N THR A 203 15.08 8.46 -20.08
CA THR A 203 14.71 9.10 -21.36
C THR A 203 15.35 10.49 -21.55
N LEU A 204 16.22 10.92 -20.64
CA LEU A 204 16.90 12.21 -20.72
C LEU A 204 18.01 12.19 -21.78
N ASN A 205 18.11 13.28 -22.54
CA ASN A 205 19.21 13.49 -23.49
C ASN A 205 20.42 14.18 -22.84
N ASP A 206 21.59 14.11 -23.50
CA ASP A 206 22.86 14.67 -23.02
C ASP A 206 22.78 16.14 -22.59
N SER A 207 21.95 16.94 -23.26
CA SER A 207 21.76 18.36 -22.91
C SER A 207 21.02 18.49 -21.58
N GLN A 208 20.00 17.66 -21.32
CA GLN A 208 19.33 17.59 -20.02
C GLN A 208 20.28 17.08 -18.94
N LEU A 209 21.01 15.99 -19.18
CA LEU A 209 21.98 15.43 -18.22
C LEU A 209 23.06 16.46 -17.85
N LYS A 210 23.64 17.14 -18.84
CA LYS A 210 24.60 18.25 -18.64
C LYS A 210 24.03 19.41 -17.82
N ASN A 211 22.75 19.73 -18.00
CA ASN A 211 22.05 20.73 -17.19
C ASN A 211 21.77 20.25 -15.76
N LEU A 212 21.61 18.93 -15.53
CA LEU A 212 21.42 18.36 -14.18
C LEU A 212 22.75 18.19 -13.40
N HIS A 213 23.88 18.02 -14.09
CA HIS A 213 25.19 17.80 -13.48
C HIS A 213 25.60 18.89 -12.46
N GLN A 214 25.23 20.16 -12.71
CA GLN A 214 25.47 21.28 -11.77
C GLN A 214 24.76 21.15 -10.41
N TYR A 215 23.70 20.34 -10.35
CA TYR A 215 22.94 20.05 -9.13
C TYR A 215 23.41 18.73 -8.48
N ALA A 216 23.78 17.73 -9.29
CA ALA A 216 24.43 16.50 -8.80
C ALA A 216 25.68 16.81 -7.97
N ALA A 217 26.54 17.72 -8.46
CA ALA A 217 27.73 18.20 -7.74
C ALA A 217 27.44 18.91 -6.39
N ARG A 218 26.18 19.28 -6.10
CA ARG A 218 25.75 19.87 -4.82
C ARG A 218 25.15 18.83 -3.86
N VAL A 219 25.04 17.58 -4.29
CA VAL A 219 24.44 16.48 -3.53
C VAL A 219 25.39 15.26 -3.56
N PRO A 220 26.50 15.29 -2.80
CA PRO A 220 27.47 14.19 -2.79
C PRO A 220 26.88 12.87 -2.27
N SER A 221 25.73 12.89 -1.57
CA SER A 221 24.98 11.71 -1.15
C SER A 221 24.23 11.00 -2.30
N LEU A 222 24.44 11.40 -3.55
CA LEU A 222 23.86 10.78 -4.75
C LEU A 222 24.94 10.31 -5.75
N SER A 223 26.23 10.51 -5.45
CA SER A 223 27.33 9.98 -6.27
C SER A 223 27.38 8.45 -6.13
#